data_AF-A0A0C2BQ58-F1
#
_entry.id   AF-A0A0C2BQ58-F1
#
_cell.length_a   1.000
_cell.length_b   1.000
_cell.length_c   1.000
_cell.angle_alpha   90.00
_cell.angle_beta   90.00
_cell.angle_gamma   90.00
#
_symmetry.space_group_name_H-M   'P 1'
#
loop_
_entity.id
_entity.type
_entity.pdbx_description
1 polymer ?
#
loop_
_entity_poly.entity_id
_entity_poly.type
_entity_poly.pdbx_seq_one_letter_code
_entity_poly.pdbx_strand_id
1 'polypeptide(L)'
;MLVSLTSLGMDQMELRDSIREGYTPLNAKSFYESEVMRQFSDATVDPMRLAFMMLAKDGKSMHRKSHLDEAERIIKAVTKLTVRHGGRRIVYKNLCEPYCFGDEVFRIFK
;
A
#
# COMPACT_ATOMS: atom_id res chain seq x y z
N MET A 1 19.62 37.36 22.16
CA MET A 1 19.68 36.11 22.97
C MET A 1 18.33 35.39 23.14
N LEU A 2 17.17 36.00 22.85
CA LEU A 2 15.89 35.28 22.90
C LEU A 2 15.73 34.25 21.77
N VAL A 3 16.13 34.60 20.55
CA VAL A 3 16.08 33.71 19.37
C VAL A 3 16.92 32.44 19.57
N SER A 4 18.10 32.57 20.19
CA SER A 4 18.98 31.43 20.48
C SER A 4 18.38 30.49 21.53
N LEU A 5 17.66 31.00 22.53
CA LEU A 5 16.98 30.16 23.52
C LEU A 5 15.82 29.35 22.89
N THR A 6 15.03 29.97 22.01
CA THR A 6 13.92 29.28 21.33
C THR A 6 14.40 28.25 20.30
N SER A 7 15.66 28.34 19.85
CA SER A 7 16.24 27.42 18.87
C SER A 7 16.63 26.06 19.49
N LEU A 8 16.96 26.02 20.78
CA LEU A 8 17.39 24.79 21.47
C LEU A 8 16.29 23.72 21.52
N GLY A 9 15.01 24.13 21.51
CA GLY A 9 13.88 23.20 21.49
C GLY A 9 13.73 22.40 20.19
N MET A 10 14.36 22.84 19.10
CA MET A 10 14.33 22.13 17.82
C MET A 10 15.16 20.84 17.84
N ASP A 11 16.16 20.74 18.72
CA ASP A 11 17.03 19.56 18.84
C ASP A 11 16.25 18.32 19.32
N GLN A 12 15.21 18.51 20.13
CA GLN A 12 14.34 17.45 20.64
C GLN A 12 13.06 17.25 19.83
N MET A 13 12.96 17.85 18.64
CA MET A 13 11.76 17.79 17.84
C MET A 13 11.68 16.46 17.06
N GLU A 14 10.70 15.61 17.39
CA GLU A 14 10.39 14.41 16.60
C GLU A 14 9.48 14.75 15.42
N LEU A 15 9.99 14.58 14.20
CA LEU A 15 9.17 14.67 13.00
C LEU A 15 8.34 13.39 12.85
N ARG A 16 7.03 13.51 13.05
CA ARG A 16 6.06 12.44 12.79
C ARG A 16 5.30 12.75 11.52
N ASP A 17 5.62 12.05 10.44
CA ASP A 17 4.90 12.15 9.18
C ASP A 17 4.00 10.90 9.02
N SER A 18 2.80 11.00 9.57
CA SER A 18 1.75 9.98 9.42
C SER A 18 0.64 10.57 8.57
N ILE A 19 0.42 9.95 7.40
CA ILE A 19 -0.68 10.32 6.49
C ILE A 19 -2.05 10.23 7.21
N ARG A 20 -2.15 9.43 8.27
CA ARG A 20 -3.39 9.25 9.03
C ARG A 20 -3.61 10.34 10.08
N GLU A 21 -2.57 10.63 10.85
CA GLU A 21 -2.63 11.59 11.97
C GLU A 21 -2.50 13.05 11.48
N GLY A 22 -1.88 13.27 10.31
CA GLY A 22 -1.68 14.60 9.75
C GLY A 22 -2.95 15.26 9.21
N TYR A 23 -3.97 14.47 8.83
CA TYR A 23 -5.18 14.97 8.16
C TYR A 23 -6.49 14.62 8.89
N THR A 24 -6.45 13.79 9.94
CA THR A 24 -7.63 13.45 10.75
C THR A 24 -7.35 13.74 12.22
N PRO A 25 -8.16 14.57 12.90
CA PRO A 25 -8.01 14.82 14.34
C PRO A 25 -8.09 13.51 15.14
N LEU A 26 -7.23 13.37 16.14
CA LEU A 26 -7.16 12.16 16.99
C LEU A 26 -8.46 11.89 17.79
N ASN A 27 -9.29 12.91 17.98
CA ASN A 27 -10.59 12.84 18.65
C ASN A 27 -11.78 12.71 17.67
N ALA A 28 -11.54 12.57 16.37
CA ALA A 28 -12.61 12.42 15.38
C ALA A 28 -13.26 11.03 15.50
N LYS A 29 -14.58 10.97 15.25
CA LYS A 29 -15.33 9.71 15.25
C LYS A 29 -14.81 8.72 14.18
N SER A 30 -14.44 9.23 13.01
CA SER A 30 -13.85 8.44 11.92
C SER A 30 -12.51 7.80 12.30
N PHE A 31 -11.72 8.48 13.14
CA PHE A 31 -10.46 7.94 13.66
C PHE A 31 -10.72 6.73 14.56
N TYR A 32 -11.70 6.85 15.48
CA TYR A 32 -12.12 5.73 16.33
C TYR A 32 -12.65 4.55 15.50
N GLU A 33 -13.54 4.79 14.54
CA GLU A 33 -14.10 3.73 13.68
C GLU A 33 -13.00 2.99 12.90
N SER A 34 -12.01 3.72 12.38
CA SER A 34 -10.86 3.13 11.66
C SER A 34 -9.99 2.28 12.57
N GLU A 35 -9.71 2.75 13.79
CA GLU A 35 -8.89 2.02 14.76
C GLU A 35 -9.59 0.73 15.25
N VAL A 36 -10.90 0.78 15.50
CA VAL A 36 -11.70 -0.40 15.85
C VAL A 36 -11.72 -1.42 14.70
N MET A 37 -11.92 -0.96 13.46
CA MET A 37 -11.88 -1.85 12.28
C MET A 37 -10.52 -2.55 12.13
N ARG A 38 -9.43 -1.83 12.42
CA ARG A 38 -8.07 -2.36 12.37
C ARG A 38 -7.83 -3.44 13.42
N GLN A 39 -8.24 -3.19 14.66
CA GLN A 39 -8.15 -4.15 15.75
C GLN A 39 -8.98 -5.41 15.47
N PHE A 40 -10.19 -5.23 14.91
CA PHE A 40 -11.03 -6.36 14.50
C PHE A 40 -10.38 -7.20 13.40
N SER A 41 -9.68 -6.57 12.46
CA SER A 41 -9.07 -7.25 11.30
C SER A 41 -7.68 -7.83 11.58
N ASP A 42 -7.17 -7.72 12.82
CA ASP A 42 -5.77 -8.02 13.20
C ASP A 42 -4.74 -7.39 12.25
N ALA A 43 -5.09 -6.24 11.68
CA ALA A 43 -4.28 -5.59 10.67
C ALA A 43 -3.22 -4.72 11.38
N THR A 44 -1.95 -5.06 11.20
CA THR A 44 -0.84 -4.28 11.78
C THR A 44 -0.77 -2.87 11.17
N VAL A 45 -1.23 -2.73 9.93
CA VAL A 45 -1.29 -1.49 9.15
C VAL A 45 -2.62 -1.47 8.39
N ASP A 46 -3.13 -0.28 8.07
CA ASP A 46 -4.28 -0.17 7.17
C ASP A 46 -3.98 -0.94 5.87
N PRO A 47 -4.88 -1.84 5.42
CA PRO A 47 -4.60 -2.69 4.27
C PRO A 47 -4.51 -1.82 3.01
N MET A 48 -3.30 -1.41 2.65
CA MET A 48 -3.02 -0.76 1.37
C MET A 48 -3.20 -1.79 0.27
N ARG A 49 -4.35 -1.73 -0.40
CA ARG A 49 -4.61 -2.51 -1.61
C ARG A 49 -3.78 -1.92 -2.74
N LEU A 50 -2.84 -2.69 -3.24
CA LEU A 50 -2.13 -2.33 -4.46
C LEU A 50 -3.09 -2.54 -5.64
N ALA A 51 -3.56 -1.44 -6.23
CA ALA A 51 -4.40 -1.48 -7.41
C ALA A 51 -3.57 -1.10 -8.64
N PHE A 52 -3.64 -1.93 -9.68
CA PHE A 52 -3.05 -1.63 -10.98
C PHE A 52 -4.16 -1.29 -11.96
N MET A 53 -4.08 -0.12 -12.59
CA MET A 53 -4.89 0.20 -13.76
C MET A 53 -4.03 0.04 -15.00
N MET A 54 -4.37 -0.91 -15.86
CA MET A 54 -3.62 -1.20 -17.09
C MET A 54 -4.45 -0.79 -18.31
N LEU A 55 -3.79 -0.12 -19.25
CA LEU A 55 -4.37 0.33 -20.52
C LEU A 55 -3.64 -0.33 -21.69
N ALA A 56 -4.35 -0.55 -22.79
CA ALA A 56 -3.75 -1.12 -23.99
C ALA A 56 -2.81 -0.09 -24.63
N LYS A 57 -1.62 -0.54 -25.03
CA LYS A 57 -0.61 0.31 -25.69
C LYS A 57 -1.11 0.99 -26.96
N ASP A 58 -2.05 0.34 -27.65
CA ASP A 58 -2.68 0.83 -28.88
C ASP A 58 -3.91 1.71 -28.64
N GLY A 59 -4.26 2.00 -27.38
CA GLY A 59 -5.43 2.78 -26.99
C GLY A 59 -6.78 2.10 -27.26
N LYS A 60 -6.78 0.83 -27.68
CA LYS A 60 -8.00 0.07 -27.97
C LYS A 60 -8.37 -0.85 -26.79
N SER A 61 -9.31 -1.77 -26.99
CA SER A 61 -9.81 -2.66 -25.94
C SER A 61 -8.73 -3.60 -25.35
N MET A 62 -8.60 -3.59 -24.03
CA MET A 62 -7.75 -4.52 -23.27
C MET A 62 -8.22 -5.98 -23.30
N HIS A 63 -9.44 -6.26 -23.75
CA HIS A 63 -10.04 -7.60 -23.74
C HIS A 63 -9.43 -8.58 -24.76
N ARG A 64 -8.50 -8.12 -25.60
CA ARG A 64 -7.80 -8.99 -26.54
C ARG A 64 -6.90 -9.95 -25.79
N LYS A 65 -6.95 -11.24 -26.17
CA LYS A 65 -6.18 -12.31 -25.54
C LYS A 65 -4.69 -11.98 -25.34
N SER A 66 -4.02 -11.45 -26.38
CA SER A 66 -2.60 -11.09 -26.29
C SER A 66 -2.29 -10.04 -25.21
N HIS A 67 -3.23 -9.14 -24.93
CA HIS A 67 -3.08 -8.08 -23.95
C HIS A 67 -3.37 -8.59 -22.54
N LEU A 68 -4.39 -9.44 -22.40
CA LEU A 68 -4.69 -10.15 -21.15
C LEU A 68 -3.54 -11.08 -20.74
N ASP A 69 -2.95 -11.82 -21.67
CA ASP A 69 -1.79 -12.70 -21.43
C ASP A 69 -0.52 -11.89 -21.05
N GLU A 70 -0.38 -10.64 -21.55
CA GLU A 70 0.69 -9.73 -21.13
C GLU A 70 0.44 -9.19 -19.71
N ALA A 71 -0.79 -8.75 -19.43
CA ALA A 71 -1.21 -8.27 -18.12
C ALA A 71 -1.05 -9.34 -17.02
N GLU A 72 -1.43 -10.60 -17.30
CA GLU A 72 -1.25 -11.73 -16.39
C GLU A 72 0.25 -11.95 -16.07
N ARG A 73 1.13 -11.85 -17.08
CA ARG A 73 2.57 -11.97 -16.89
C ARG A 73 3.13 -10.87 -16.00
N ILE A 74 2.67 -9.63 -16.19
CA ILE A 74 3.07 -8.47 -15.37
C ILE A 74 2.65 -8.69 -13.92
N ILE A 75 1.39 -9.06 -13.67
CA ILE A 75 0.89 -9.30 -12.31
C ILE A 75 1.67 -10.43 -11.64
N LYS A 76 1.91 -11.55 -12.34
CA LYS A 76 2.72 -12.65 -11.80
C LYS A 76 4.15 -12.23 -11.46
N ALA A 77 4.73 -11.30 -12.22
CA ALA A 77 6.06 -10.76 -11.91
C ALA A 77 6.02 -9.91 -10.62
N VAL A 78 5.02 -9.05 -10.47
CA VAL A 78 4.80 -8.24 -9.25
C VAL A 78 4.61 -9.14 -8.03
N THR A 79 3.77 -10.16 -8.12
CA THR A 79 3.48 -11.04 -6.97
C THR A 79 4.71 -11.80 -6.48
N LYS A 80 5.70 -12.01 -7.36
CA LYS A 80 6.98 -12.67 -7.06
C LYS A 80 8.10 -11.70 -6.67
N LEU A 81 7.83 -10.39 -6.56
CA LEU A 81 8.83 -9.42 -6.14
C LEU A 81 9.35 -9.76 -4.75
N THR A 82 10.67 -9.68 -4.61
CA THR A 82 11.35 -9.89 -3.32
C THR A 82 12.23 -8.72 -2.99
N VAL A 83 12.04 -8.17 -1.79
CA VAL A 83 12.79 -7.03 -1.25
C VAL A 83 13.64 -7.51 -0.07
N ARG A 84 14.85 -6.99 0.08
CA ARG A 84 15.69 -7.26 1.26
C ARG A 84 15.59 -6.07 2.21
N HIS A 85 15.18 -6.31 3.45
CA HIS A 85 15.10 -5.30 4.50
C HIS A 85 15.58 -5.90 5.83
N GLY A 86 16.52 -5.22 6.52
CA GLY A 86 17.04 -5.68 7.81
C GLY A 86 17.62 -7.10 7.80
N GLY A 87 18.26 -7.52 6.71
CA GLY A 87 18.82 -8.88 6.54
C GLY A 87 17.79 -9.97 6.20
N ARG A 88 16.49 -9.67 6.25
CA ARG A 88 15.41 -10.60 5.88
C ARG A 88 15.01 -10.40 4.41
N ARG A 89 14.70 -11.52 3.73
CA ARG A 89 14.11 -11.50 2.39
C ARG A 89 12.59 -11.52 2.54
N ILE A 90 11.94 -10.45 2.12
CA ILE A 90 10.49 -10.29 2.18
C ILE A 90 9.95 -10.51 0.77
N VAL A 91 9.00 -11.44 0.63
CA VAL A 91 8.30 -11.71 -0.63
C VAL A 91 6.98 -10.95 -0.60
N TYR A 92 6.65 -10.25 -1.68
CA TYR A 92 5.42 -9.46 -1.77
C TYR A 92 4.17 -10.28 -1.46
N LYS A 93 4.10 -11.53 -1.94
CA LYS A 93 3.01 -12.45 -1.65
C LYS A 93 2.72 -12.59 -0.14
N ASN A 94 3.75 -12.66 0.69
CA ASN A 94 3.59 -12.83 2.14
C ASN A 94 3.15 -11.54 2.85
N LEU A 95 3.37 -10.37 2.23
CA LEU A 95 2.90 -9.07 2.74
C LEU A 95 1.45 -8.80 2.39
N CYS A 96 1.01 -9.32 1.24
CA CYS A 96 -0.28 -9.01 0.66
C CYS A 96 -1.38 -10.01 1.08
N GLU A 97 -1.02 -11.20 1.59
CA GLU A 97 -1.98 -12.16 2.13
C GLU A 97 -2.82 -11.54 3.26
N PRO A 98 -4.14 -11.71 3.26
CA PRO A 98 -4.93 -12.64 2.43
C PRO A 98 -5.43 -12.05 1.09
N TYR A 99 -5.11 -10.81 0.73
CA TYR A 99 -5.79 -10.07 -0.34
C TYR A 99 -5.11 -10.11 -1.72
N CYS A 100 -4.31 -11.14 -2.02
CA CYS A 100 -3.54 -11.25 -3.27
C CYS A 100 -4.34 -11.78 -4.49
N PHE A 101 -5.55 -11.28 -4.71
CA PHE A 101 -6.48 -11.81 -5.74
C PHE A 101 -6.30 -11.20 -7.15
N GLY A 102 -5.14 -10.62 -7.46
CA GLY A 102 -4.94 -9.85 -8.70
C GLY A 102 -5.00 -10.69 -9.99
N ASP A 103 -4.66 -11.97 -9.94
CA ASP A 103 -4.62 -12.87 -11.09
C ASP A 103 -5.93 -13.65 -11.32
N GLU A 104 -6.82 -13.71 -10.32
CA GLU A 104 -8.09 -14.45 -10.43
C GLU A 104 -9.01 -13.88 -11.52
N VAL A 105 -9.01 -12.56 -11.70
CA VAL A 105 -9.80 -11.90 -12.75
C VAL A 105 -9.41 -12.42 -14.14
N PHE A 106 -8.12 -12.66 -14.39
CA PHE A 106 -7.64 -13.16 -15.69
C PHE A 106 -8.01 -14.63 -15.93
N ARG A 107 -8.22 -15.43 -14.88
CA ARG A 107 -8.69 -16.82 -15.03
C ARG A 107 -10.12 -16.92 -15.58
N ILE A 108 -10.96 -15.91 -15.34
CA ILE A 108 -12.36 -15.91 -15.79
C ILE A 108 -12.46 -15.65 -17.30
N PHE A 109 -11.56 -14.84 -17.86
CA PHE A 109 -11.57 -14.43 -19.26
C PHE A 109 -10.70 -15.31 -20.18
N LYS A 110 -10.17 -16.44 -19.68
CA LYS A 110 -9.26 -17.32 -20.40
C LYS A 110 -9.96 -18.53 -21.01
#